data_AF-A0A7C3GXC9-F1
#
_entry.id   AF-A0A7C3GXC9-F1
#
_cell.length_a   1.000
_cell.length_b   1.000
_cell.length_c   1.000
_cell.angle_alpha   90.00
_cell.angle_beta   90.00
_cell.angle_gamma   90.00
#
_symmetry.space_group_name_H-M   'P 1'
#
loop_
_entity.id
_entity.type
_entity.pdbx_description
1 polymer ?
#
loop_
_entity_poly.entity_id
_entity_poly.type
_entity_poly.pdbx_seq_one_letter_code
_entity_poly.pdbx_strand_id
1 'polypeptide(L)'
;MYTLAFEWSDPVLATQWANKMVERINAHQKAAAIKEAEKSIEYLKNELKQTSVVEMRQAIFRLVEAQTKNIMLANVRDEFAFKIIDPAVVPEEKIKPKKRLMAILGTIVGFMLGVFLAFFLAFLKKQKEQNSDEVDATEKGGAL
;
A
#
# COMPACT_ATOMS: atom_id res chain seq x y z
N MET A 1 -12.02 13.38 0.43
CA MET A 1 -10.72 12.81 0.81
C MET A 1 -10.60 11.49 0.05
N TYR A 2 -9.60 11.33 -0.82
CA TYR A 2 -9.41 10.10 -1.61
C TYR A 2 -8.04 9.53 -1.30
N THR A 3 -7.98 8.25 -0.96
CA THR A 3 -6.76 7.55 -0.56
C THR A 3 -6.42 6.53 -1.64
N LEU A 4 -5.24 6.66 -2.25
CA LEU A 4 -4.67 5.68 -3.18
C LEU A 4 -3.60 4.88 -2.45
N ALA A 5 -3.73 3.56 -2.43
CA ALA A 5 -2.77 2.63 -1.83
C ALA A 5 -2.27 1.66 -2.91
N PHE A 6 -0.95 1.45 -2.98
CA PHE A 6 -0.31 0.55 -3.94
C PHE A 6 0.54 -0.46 -3.16
N GLU A 7 0.23 -1.75 -3.28
CA GLU A 7 0.99 -2.83 -2.64
C GLU A 7 1.96 -3.44 -3.65
N TRP A 8 3.26 -3.43 -3.36
CA TRP A 8 4.29 -4.03 -4.21
C TRP A 8 5.31 -4.82 -3.38
N SER A 9 5.83 -5.92 -3.95
CA SER A 9 6.65 -6.92 -3.25
C SER A 9 8.05 -6.43 -2.87
N ASP A 10 8.59 -5.44 -3.59
CA ASP A 10 9.86 -4.79 -3.26
C ASP A 10 9.59 -3.37 -2.72
N PRO A 11 9.82 -3.12 -1.42
CA PRO A 11 9.53 -1.83 -0.79
C PRO A 11 10.33 -0.68 -1.40
N VAL A 12 11.52 -0.94 -1.97
CA VAL A 12 12.33 0.12 -2.59
C VAL A 12 11.74 0.55 -3.92
N LEU A 13 11.31 -0.41 -4.75
CA LEU A 13 10.64 -0.12 -6.02
C LEU A 13 9.28 0.53 -5.81
N ALA A 14 8.51 0.09 -4.81
CA ALA A 14 7.21 0.65 -4.46
C ALA A 14 7.30 2.16 -4.18
N THR A 15 8.28 2.57 -3.37
CA THR A 15 8.54 3.96 -3.01
C THR A 15 8.97 4.79 -4.23
N GLN A 16 9.89 4.26 -5.05
CA GLN A 16 10.33 4.95 -6.27
C GLN A 16 9.18 5.15 -7.26
N TRP A 17 8.33 4.15 -7.45
CA TRP A 17 7.21 4.20 -8.38
C TRP A 17 6.10 5.11 -7.88
N ALA A 18 5.79 5.08 -6.59
CA ALA A 18 4.81 5.99 -5.98
C ALA A 18 5.24 7.45 -6.15
N ASN A 19 6.49 7.79 -5.81
CA ASN A 19 7.01 9.14 -5.95
C ASN A 19 7.04 9.61 -7.41
N LYS A 20 7.51 8.75 -8.33
CA LYS A 20 7.56 9.07 -9.76
C LYS A 20 6.18 9.18 -10.41
N MET A 21 5.20 8.43 -9.92
CA MET A 21 3.81 8.51 -10.40
C MET A 21 3.17 9.83 -9.95
N VAL A 22 3.36 10.23 -8.69
CA VAL A 22 2.89 11.53 -8.18
C VAL A 22 3.49 12.68 -8.97
N GLU A 23 4.80 12.64 -9.22
CA GLU A 23 5.52 13.63 -10.04
C GLU A 23 4.93 13.71 -11.46
N ARG A 24 4.71 12.56 -12.11
CA ARG A 24 4.15 12.50 -13.46
C ARG A 24 2.71 13.02 -13.53
N ILE A 25 1.89 12.72 -12.52
CA ILE A 25 0.50 13.21 -12.44
C ILE A 25 0.51 14.73 -12.24
N ASN A 26 1.32 15.26 -11.33
CA ASN A 26 1.43 16.70 -11.10
C ASN A 26 1.89 17.45 -12.36
N ALA A 27 2.89 16.91 -13.08
CA ALA A 27 3.37 17.49 -14.34
C ALA A 27 2.27 17.51 -15.42
N HIS A 28 1.52 16.43 -15.57
CA HIS A 28 0.43 16.35 -16.54
C HIS A 28 -0.70 17.34 -16.20
N GLN A 29 -1.11 17.43 -14.94
CA GLN A 29 -2.16 18.35 -14.50
C GLN A 29 -1.74 19.82 -14.69
N LYS A 30 -0.49 20.16 -14.38
CA LYS A 30 0.08 21.48 -14.63
C LYS A 30 0.06 21.84 -16.12
N ALA A 31 0.52 20.94 -16.98
CA ALA A 31 0.52 21.15 -18.42
C ALA A 31 -0.90 21.33 -18.99
N ALA A 32 -1.87 20.53 -18.52
CA ALA A 32 -3.27 20.64 -18.92
C ALA A 32 -3.88 22.00 -18.51
N ALA A 33 -3.65 22.43 -17.26
CA ALA A 33 -4.18 23.70 -16.74
C ALA A 33 -3.61 24.92 -17.49
N ILE A 34 -2.31 24.90 -17.80
CA ILE A 34 -1.67 25.97 -18.60
C ILE A 34 -2.30 26.03 -19.99
N LYS A 35 -2.43 24.88 -20.66
CA LYS A 35 -3.00 24.80 -22.01
C LYS A 35 -4.44 25.29 -22.08
N GLU A 36 -5.25 24.97 -21.07
CA GLU A 36 -6.64 25.43 -21.00
C GLU A 36 -6.75 26.94 -20.77
N ALA A 37 -5.91 27.49 -19.89
CA ALA A 37 -5.85 28.93 -19.64
C ALA A 37 -5.34 29.71 -20.88
N GLU A 38 -4.35 29.18 -21.61
CA GLU A 38 -3.87 29.76 -22.87
C GLU A 38 -4.98 29.82 -23.93
N LYS A 39 -5.73 28.73 -24.11
CA LYS A 39 -6.87 28.68 -25.02
C LYS A 39 -7.96 29.69 -24.63
N SER A 40 -8.20 29.85 -23.33
CA SER A 40 -9.16 30.81 -22.81
C SER A 40 -8.71 32.26 -23.09
N ILE A 41 -7.42 32.56 -22.88
CA ILE A 41 -6.84 33.88 -23.21
C ILE A 41 -6.94 34.16 -24.70
N GLU A 42 -6.66 33.17 -25.56
CA GLU A 42 -6.77 33.31 -27.01
C GLU A 42 -8.21 33.65 -27.44
N TYR A 43 -9.19 32.91 -26.92
CA TYR A 43 -10.61 33.18 -27.17
C TYR A 43 -11.01 34.60 -26.74
N LEU A 44 -10.65 35.00 -25.51
CA LEU A 44 -10.94 36.33 -24.97
C LEU A 44 -10.26 37.45 -25.78
N LYS A 45 -9.03 37.24 -26.26
CA LYS A 45 -8.34 38.18 -27.15
C LYS A 45 -9.04 38.33 -28.50
N ASN A 46 -9.65 37.27 -29.02
CA ASN A 46 -10.42 37.33 -30.26
C ASN A 46 -11.76 38.05 -30.08
N GLU A 47 -12.45 37.85 -28.95
CA GLU A 47 -13.66 38.60 -28.59
C GLU A 47 -13.36 40.10 -28.39
N LEU A 48 -12.21 40.45 -27.82
CA LEU A 48 -11.75 41.85 -27.68
C LEU A 48 -11.63 42.58 -29.02
N LYS A 49 -11.20 41.88 -30.08
CA LYS A 49 -11.07 42.45 -31.42
C LYS A 49 -12.41 42.74 -32.07
N GLN A 50 -13.42 41.93 -31.75
CA GLN A 50 -14.78 42.03 -32.30
C GLN A 50 -15.67 42.99 -31.50
N THR A 51 -15.33 43.23 -30.24
CA THR A 51 -16.09 44.11 -29.34
C THR A 51 -15.65 45.57 -29.47
N SER A 52 -16.60 46.48 -29.72
CA SER A 52 -16.38 47.94 -29.76
C SER A 52 -16.77 48.68 -28.47
N VAL A 53 -17.56 48.05 -27.61
CA VAL A 53 -18.05 48.63 -26.34
C VAL A 53 -16.93 48.64 -25.29
N VAL A 54 -16.64 49.81 -24.74
CA VAL A 54 -15.51 50.03 -23.81
C VAL A 54 -15.68 49.23 -22.51
N GLU A 55 -16.89 49.17 -21.98
CA GLU A 55 -17.22 48.44 -20.75
C GLU A 55 -17.00 46.94 -20.91
N MET A 56 -17.39 46.37 -22.05
CA MET A 56 -17.15 44.96 -22.37
C MET A 56 -15.66 44.66 -22.53
N ARG A 57 -14.90 45.56 -23.16
CA ARG A 57 -13.43 45.43 -23.24
C ARG A 57 -12.78 45.38 -21.85
N GLN A 58 -13.21 46.25 -20.94
CA GLN A 58 -12.71 46.25 -19.55
C GLN A 58 -13.06 44.97 -18.80
N ALA A 59 -14.26 44.40 -19.02
CA ALA A 59 -14.62 43.11 -18.44
C ALA A 59 -13.73 41.98 -18.97
N ILE A 60 -13.49 41.93 -20.29
CA ILE A 60 -12.64 40.91 -20.90
C ILE A 60 -11.18 41.05 -20.43
N PHE A 61 -10.65 42.26 -20.29
CA PHE A 61 -9.31 42.47 -19.74
C PHE A 61 -9.16 41.90 -18.32
N ARG A 62 -10.17 42.10 -17.46
CA ARG A 62 -10.18 41.50 -16.12
C ARG A 62 -10.18 39.96 -16.15
N LEU A 63 -10.89 39.36 -17.12
CA LEU A 63 -10.86 37.91 -17.33
C LEU A 63 -9.48 37.42 -17.79
N VAL A 64 -8.84 38.11 -18.74
CA VAL A 64 -7.48 37.79 -19.21
C VAL A 64 -6.47 37.90 -18.08
N GLU A 65 -6.58 38.93 -17.23
CA GLU A 65 -5.74 39.11 -16.04
C GLU A 65 -5.90 37.94 -15.07
N ALA A 66 -7.14 37.52 -14.79
CA ALA A 66 -7.42 36.37 -13.94
C ALA A 66 -6.81 35.07 -14.50
N GLN A 67 -6.94 34.81 -15.80
CA GLN A 67 -6.33 33.63 -16.44
C GLN A 67 -4.80 33.68 -16.41
N THR A 68 -4.21 34.86 -16.63
CA THR A 68 -2.76 35.06 -16.57
C THR A 68 -2.21 34.80 -15.16
N LYS A 69 -2.94 35.26 -14.13
CA LYS A 69 -2.61 34.96 -12.73
C LYS A 69 -2.69 33.47 -12.43
N ASN A 70 -3.68 32.76 -12.98
CA ASN A 70 -3.78 31.29 -12.83
C ASN A 70 -2.59 30.57 -13.49
N ILE A 71 -2.19 30.96 -14.70
CA ILE A 71 -0.99 30.41 -15.36
C ILE A 71 0.26 30.69 -14.53
N MET A 72 0.41 31.90 -14.01
CA MET A 72 1.54 32.27 -13.16
C MET A 72 1.59 31.40 -11.89
N LEU A 73 0.47 31.22 -11.20
CA LEU A 73 0.40 30.35 -10.02
C LEU A 73 0.69 28.88 -10.36
N ALA A 74 0.26 28.40 -11.52
CA ALA A 74 0.56 27.05 -12.00
C ALA A 74 2.06 26.87 -12.32
N ASN A 75 2.71 27.89 -12.87
CA ASN A 75 4.14 27.86 -13.19
C ASN A 75 5.03 27.95 -11.95
N VAL A 76 4.68 28.79 -10.97
CA VAL A 76 5.49 29.07 -9.77
C VAL A 76 5.35 28.00 -8.69
N ARG A 77 4.26 27.23 -8.68
CA ARG A 77 4.07 26.14 -7.71
C ARG A 77 4.48 24.80 -8.33
N ASP A 78 5.46 24.12 -7.72
CA ASP A 78 5.85 22.76 -8.10
C ASP A 78 4.76 21.73 -7.76
N GLU A 79 3.86 22.05 -6.83
CA GLU A 79 2.80 21.16 -6.32
C GLU A 79 1.38 21.72 -6.60
N PHE A 80 1.00 21.79 -7.88
CA PHE A 80 -0.24 22.47 -8.28
C PHE A 80 -1.55 21.70 -7.96
N ALA A 81 -1.52 20.36 -7.91
CA ALA A 81 -2.73 19.54 -7.71
C ALA A 81 -2.70 18.71 -6.41
N PHE A 82 -1.53 18.20 -6.02
CA PHE A 82 -1.36 17.41 -4.80
C PHE A 82 -0.20 17.98 -4.00
N LYS A 83 -0.52 18.51 -2.82
CA LYS A 83 0.47 18.79 -1.78
C LYS A 83 0.92 17.44 -1.24
N ILE A 84 2.21 17.12 -1.30
CA ILE A 84 2.73 15.90 -0.70
C ILE A 84 2.68 16.12 0.83
N ILE A 85 1.61 15.64 1.48
CA ILE A 85 1.44 15.80 2.93
C ILE A 85 2.37 14.84 3.69
N ASP A 86 2.69 13.69 3.10
CA ASP A 86 3.63 12.72 3.67
C ASP A 86 4.40 12.05 2.53
N PRO A 87 5.67 12.41 2.29
CA PRO A 87 6.48 11.74 1.27
C PRO A 87 6.55 10.26 1.60
N ALA A 88 6.42 9.39 0.59
CA ALA A 88 6.50 7.95 0.81
C ALA A 88 7.92 7.60 1.31
N VAL A 89 8.08 7.51 2.62
CA VAL A 89 9.32 7.06 3.26
C VAL A 89 9.39 5.54 3.12
N VAL A 90 10.58 5.01 2.86
CA VAL A 90 10.81 3.56 2.88
C VAL A 90 10.38 3.06 4.26
N PRO A 91 9.42 2.12 4.36
CA PRO A 91 9.03 1.59 5.66
C PRO A 91 10.25 0.94 6.32
N GLU A 92 10.69 1.45 7.48
CA GLU A 92 11.78 0.83 8.24
C GLU A 92 11.41 -0.61 8.67
N GLU A 93 10.12 -0.91 8.79
CA GLU A 93 9.62 -2.26 9.02
C GLU A 93 9.01 -2.89 7.76
N LYS A 94 9.60 -4.03 7.37
CA LYS A 94 9.08 -4.91 6.32
C LYS A 94 7.64 -5.34 6.64
N ILE A 95 6.68 -4.87 5.84
CA ILE A 95 5.25 -5.18 5.99
C ILE A 95 4.98 -6.69 5.82
N LYS A 96 5.78 -7.44 5.05
CA LYS A 96 5.70 -8.91 4.95
C LYS A 96 7.07 -9.57 4.67
N PRO A 97 7.28 -10.83 5.12
CA PRO A 97 6.41 -11.60 6.01
C PRO A 97 6.80 -11.34 7.47
N LYS A 98 5.80 -11.30 8.37
CA LYS A 98 6.02 -11.37 9.83
C LYS A 98 6.57 -12.76 10.18
N LYS A 99 7.86 -13.00 9.89
CA LYS A 99 8.54 -14.29 10.13
C LYS A 99 8.34 -14.78 11.57
N ARG A 100 8.21 -13.86 12.52
CA ARG A 100 7.89 -14.13 13.93
C ARG A 100 6.53 -14.81 14.11
N LEU A 101 5.49 -14.39 13.39
CA LEU A 101 4.15 -14.97 13.52
C LEU A 101 4.12 -16.41 12.99
N MET A 102 4.78 -16.67 11.85
CA MET A 102 4.91 -18.01 11.27
C MET A 102 5.72 -18.95 12.18
N ALA A 103 6.82 -18.47 12.77
CA ALA A 103 7.61 -19.24 13.72
C ALA A 103 6.80 -19.62 14.97
N ILE A 104 6.05 -18.67 15.55
CA ILE A 104 5.22 -18.90 16.74
C ILE A 104 4.13 -19.94 16.43
N LEU A 105 3.41 -19.78 15.32
CA LEU A 105 2.39 -20.75 14.88
C LEU A 105 2.98 -22.14 14.66
N GLY A 106 4.13 -22.24 13.98
CA GLY A 106 4.84 -23.50 13.77
C GLY A 106 5.26 -24.18 15.07
N THR A 107 5.79 -23.40 16.04
CA THR A 107 6.17 -23.94 17.35
C THR A 107 4.98 -24.45 18.15
N ILE A 108 3.85 -23.74 18.14
CA ILE A 108 2.66 -24.14 18.90
C ILE A 108 2.06 -25.42 18.30
N VAL A 109 1.91 -25.49 16.98
CA VAL A 109 1.35 -26.67 16.31
C VAL A 109 2.28 -27.87 16.44
N GLY A 110 3.59 -27.67 16.25
CA GLY A 110 4.60 -28.73 16.40
C GLY A 110 4.69 -29.24 17.83
N PHE A 111 4.64 -28.36 18.83
CA PHE A 111 4.64 -28.75 20.24
C PHE A 111 3.40 -29.57 20.61
N MET A 112 2.21 -29.13 20.17
CA MET A 112 0.97 -29.84 20.45
C MET A 112 0.95 -31.25 19.84
N LEU A 113 1.43 -31.41 18.61
CA LEU A 113 1.57 -32.71 17.97
C LEU A 113 2.63 -33.59 18.64
N GLY A 114 3.77 -33.01 19.04
CA GLY A 114 4.84 -33.73 19.73
C GLY A 114 4.39 -34.31 21.08
N VAL A 115 3.66 -33.52 21.87
CA VAL A 115 3.09 -33.99 23.14
C VAL A 115 2.08 -35.11 22.90
N PHE A 116 1.19 -34.96 21.91
CA PHE A 116 0.21 -36.00 21.56
C PHE A 116 0.88 -37.33 21.18
N LEU A 117 1.91 -37.28 20.33
CA LEU A 117 2.70 -38.46 19.94
C LEU A 117 3.43 -39.09 21.12
N ALA A 118 4.01 -38.30 22.02
CA ALA A 118 4.70 -38.81 23.20
C ALA A 118 3.75 -39.59 24.12
N PHE A 119 2.56 -39.06 24.38
CA PHE A 119 1.54 -39.76 25.18
C PHE A 119 1.02 -41.02 24.47
N PHE A 120 0.81 -40.95 23.16
CA PHE A 120 0.35 -42.11 22.37
C PHE A 120 1.38 -43.25 22.39
N LEU A 121 2.67 -42.94 22.20
CA LEU A 121 3.75 -43.91 22.28
C LEU A 121 3.93 -44.46 23.70
N ALA A 122 3.82 -43.62 24.72
CA ALA A 122 3.88 -44.06 26.12
C ALA A 122 2.72 -45.01 26.46
N PHE A 123 1.51 -44.75 25.95
CA PHE A 123 0.34 -45.60 26.13
C PHE A 123 0.52 -46.98 25.47
N LEU A 124 1.03 -47.02 24.23
CA LEU A 124 1.35 -48.27 23.53
C LEU A 124 2.45 -49.07 24.24
N LYS A 125 3.49 -48.39 24.76
CA LYS A 125 4.56 -49.04 25.51
C LYS A 125 4.04 -49.64 26.82
N LYS A 126 3.19 -48.92 27.54
CA LYS A 126 2.57 -49.40 28.79
C LYS A 126 1.68 -50.63 28.57
N GLN A 127 0.94 -50.68 27.45
CA GLN A 127 0.18 -51.88 27.09
C GLN A 127 1.07 -53.09 26.80
N LYS A 128 2.23 -52.87 26.17
CA LYS A 128 3.18 -53.95 25.87
C LYS A 128 3.83 -54.51 27.14
N GLU A 129 4.11 -53.65 28.13
CA GLU A 129 4.68 -54.05 29.42
C GLU A 129 3.65 -54.79 30.30
N GLN A 130 2.38 -54.34 30.34
CA GLN A 130 1.31 -55.07 31.05
C GLN A 130 1.03 -56.46 30.44
N ASN A 131 1.10 -56.59 29.12
CA ASN A 131 0.86 -57.87 28.44
C ASN A 131 2.05 -58.85 28.58
N SER A 132 3.27 -58.38 28.90
CA SER A 132 4.41 -59.26 29.19
C SER A 132 4.41 -59.77 30.64
N ASP A 133 3.93 -58.97 31.59
CA ASP A 133 3.84 -59.39 33.01
C ASP A 133 2.74 -60.44 33.22
N GLU A 134 1.64 -60.40 32.44
CA GLU A 134 0.57 -61.41 32.48
C GLU A 134 1.00 -62.76 31.85
N VAL A 135 1.85 -62.73 30.81
CA VAL A 135 2.40 -63.95 30.18
C VAL A 135 3.44 -64.63 31.09
N ASP A 136 4.32 -63.88 31.78
CA ASP A 136 5.30 -64.45 32.73
C ASP A 136 4.63 -64.98 34.02
N ALA A 137 3.51 -64.38 34.45
CA ALA A 137 2.70 -64.90 35.56
C ALA A 137 1.97 -66.21 35.21
N THR A 138 1.54 -66.37 33.96
CA THR A 138 0.88 -67.59 33.48
C THR A 138 1.88 -68.74 33.30
N GLU A 139 3.12 -68.45 32.91
CA GLU A 139 4.18 -69.46 32.75
C GLU A 139 4.71 -69.99 34.11
N LYS A 140 4.78 -69.14 35.15
CA LYS A 140 5.20 -69.54 36.51
C LYS A 140 4.11 -70.25 37.32
N GLY A 141 2.84 -70.12 36.96
CA GLY A 141 1.71 -70.79 37.61
C GLY A 141 1.46 -72.24 37.16
N GLY A 142 2.09 -72.70 36.07
CA GLY A 142 1.92 -74.05 35.51
C GLY A 142 2.96 -75.08 35.96
N ALA A 143 3.88 -74.73 36.86
CA ALA A 143 5.00 -75.57 37.27
C ALA A 143 4.95 -75.98 38.77
N LEU A 144 3.75 -76.21 39.31
CA LEU A 144 3.53 -76.89 40.60
C LEU A 144 2.39 -77.91 40.48
#